data_AF-A0A960NIT4-F1
#
_entry.id   AF-A0A960NIT4-F1
#
_cell.length_a   1.000
_cell.length_b   1.000
_cell.length_c   1.000
_cell.angle_alpha   90.00
_cell.angle_beta   90.00
_cell.angle_gamma   90.00
#
_symmetry.space_group_name_H-M   'P 1'
#
loop_
_entity.id
_entity.type
_entity.pdbx_description
1 polymer ?
#
loop_
_entity_poly.entity_id
_entity_poly.type
_entity_poly.pdbx_seq_one_letter_code
_entity_poly.pdbx_strand_id
1 'polypeptide(L)'
;SDPCLRPRYGVFVFGFDLTEGRLNEYIQLADRYEKVLQAQGMSLVRVRTNLRAMLDPAHPWLYTHGMGLASVAHALDRGFRTLMIPSTNRFSLYMPPNGSNPITDPWASSESLELLHHGCEASRINKVRAIAAWPPVREHLRVCWQETHGVLNCGACPKCLKTQLILWTLGALDHFPAFPPGFSLDQITPALIRPLNPGAYPHEQTFAEEWQALVTTLRPEAMARVNQLVPRTGRLSRWVKQFKR
;
A
#
# COMPACT_ATOMS: atom_id res chain seq x y z
N SER A 1 9.94 10.10 12.96
CA SER A 1 9.32 10.90 11.90
C SER A 1 9.72 12.35 12.10
N ASP A 2 9.98 13.06 11.00
CA ASP A 2 10.25 14.50 11.04
C ASP A 2 9.07 15.23 11.73
N PRO A 3 9.30 15.97 12.82
CA PRO A 3 8.26 16.74 13.51
C PRO A 3 7.51 17.72 12.60
N CYS A 4 8.15 18.17 11.52
CA CYS A 4 7.60 19.13 10.56
C CYS A 4 6.57 18.51 9.60
N LEU A 5 6.51 17.18 9.47
CA LEU A 5 5.62 16.47 8.53
C LEU A 5 4.51 15.71 9.24
N ARG A 6 3.87 16.35 10.24
CA ARG A 6 2.68 15.78 10.89
C ARG A 6 1.41 16.16 10.13
N PRO A 7 0.72 15.21 9.48
CA PRO A 7 -0.50 15.52 8.76
C PRO A 7 -1.58 15.99 9.75
N ARG A 8 -2.25 17.11 9.44
CA ARG A 8 -3.43 17.58 10.18
C ARG A 8 -4.75 17.18 9.54
N TYR A 9 -4.68 16.69 8.30
CA TYR A 9 -5.85 16.33 7.51
C TYR A 9 -5.62 14.99 6.81
N GLY A 10 -6.67 14.20 6.68
CA GLY A 10 -6.72 13.06 5.77
C GLY A 10 -7.63 13.38 4.59
N VAL A 11 -7.24 13.02 3.37
CA VAL A 11 -8.07 13.20 2.17
C VAL A 11 -8.70 11.87 1.80
N PHE A 12 -10.04 11.83 1.68
CA PHE A 12 -10.77 10.65 1.21
C PHE A 12 -11.56 10.99 -0.05
N VAL A 13 -11.25 10.27 -1.14
CA VAL A 13 -11.73 10.58 -2.48
C VAL A 13 -12.80 9.59 -2.92
N PHE A 14 -14.02 10.09 -3.11
CA PHE A 14 -15.07 9.42 -3.88
C PHE A 14 -14.82 9.63 -5.38
N GLY A 15 -14.81 8.55 -6.15
CA GLY A 15 -14.47 8.54 -7.57
C GLY A 15 -13.20 7.78 -7.93
N PHE A 16 -12.44 7.28 -6.93
CA PHE A 16 -11.28 6.41 -7.15
C PHE A 16 -11.66 4.93 -6.96
N ASP A 17 -11.44 4.37 -5.77
CA ASP A 17 -11.80 2.98 -5.45
C ASP A 17 -13.31 2.79 -5.22
N LEU A 18 -14.03 3.88 -4.93
CA LEU A 18 -15.47 3.91 -4.71
C LEU A 18 -16.09 4.83 -5.77
N THR A 19 -16.89 4.29 -6.68
CA THR A 19 -17.52 5.03 -7.79
C THR A 19 -19.02 5.21 -7.56
N GLU A 20 -19.75 5.83 -8.50
CA GLU A 20 -21.13 6.33 -8.30
C GLU A 20 -22.14 5.29 -7.78
N GLY A 21 -21.97 4.00 -8.09
CA GLY A 21 -22.81 2.93 -7.54
C GLY A 21 -22.60 2.63 -6.04
N ARG A 22 -21.59 3.22 -5.40
CA ARG A 22 -21.14 2.92 -4.03
C ARG A 22 -21.18 4.14 -3.10
N LEU A 23 -22.06 5.11 -3.37
CA LEU A 23 -22.18 6.34 -2.57
C LEU A 23 -22.49 6.06 -1.09
N ASN A 24 -23.42 5.15 -0.81
CA ASN A 24 -23.77 4.80 0.58
C ASN A 24 -22.58 4.19 1.32
N GLU A 25 -21.82 3.33 0.67
CA GLU A 25 -20.59 2.76 1.24
C GLU A 25 -19.55 3.85 1.50
N TYR A 26 -19.37 4.78 0.56
CA TYR A 26 -18.48 5.93 0.76
C TYR A 26 -18.87 6.77 1.97
N ILE A 27 -20.15 7.09 2.15
CA ILE A 27 -20.64 7.88 3.30
C ILE A 27 -20.32 7.14 4.61
N GLN A 28 -20.65 5.85 4.70
CA GLN A 28 -20.38 5.04 5.89
C GLN A 28 -18.87 4.96 6.22
N LEU A 29 -18.02 4.81 5.20
CA LEU A 29 -16.57 4.80 5.37
C LEU A 29 -16.04 6.17 5.79
N ALA A 30 -16.55 7.25 5.19
CA ALA A 30 -16.16 8.61 5.52
C ALA A 30 -16.50 8.96 6.98
N ASP A 31 -17.70 8.61 7.44
CA ASP A 31 -18.12 8.84 8.83
C ASP A 31 -17.27 8.03 9.83
N ARG A 32 -16.86 6.82 9.45
CA ARG A 32 -15.92 6.01 10.24
C ARG A 32 -14.55 6.67 10.29
N TYR A 33 -13.98 7.05 9.15
CA TYR A 33 -12.65 7.65 9.10
C TYR A 33 -12.59 9.01 9.80
N GLU A 34 -13.66 9.79 9.73
CA GLU A 34 -13.74 11.06 10.44
C GLU A 34 -13.61 10.88 11.95
N LYS A 35 -14.33 9.92 12.55
CA LYS A 35 -14.20 9.61 13.98
C LYS A 35 -12.78 9.19 14.38
N VAL A 36 -12.15 8.35 13.56
CA VAL A 36 -10.77 7.86 13.81
C VAL A 36 -9.78 9.01 13.74
N LEU A 37 -9.87 9.85 12.70
CA LEU A 37 -8.97 10.98 12.50
C LEU A 37 -9.17 12.03 13.59
N GLN A 38 -10.40 12.34 13.98
CA GLN A 38 -10.70 13.29 15.07
C GLN A 38 -10.07 12.84 16.38
N ALA A 39 -10.13 11.54 16.72
CA ALA A 39 -9.46 10.99 17.89
C ALA A 39 -7.92 11.10 17.85
N GLN A 40 -7.34 11.37 16.67
CA GLN A 40 -5.91 11.63 16.48
C GLN A 40 -5.60 13.13 16.29
N GLY A 41 -6.57 14.02 16.47
CA GLY A 41 -6.42 15.46 16.27
C GLY A 41 -6.34 15.87 14.79
N MET A 42 -6.87 15.04 13.89
CA MET A 42 -6.90 15.28 12.44
C MET A 42 -8.33 15.48 11.93
N SER A 43 -8.49 16.23 10.84
CA SER A 43 -9.77 16.40 10.16
C SER A 43 -9.84 15.61 8.85
N LEU A 44 -11.03 15.16 8.45
CA LEU A 44 -11.23 14.48 7.18
C LEU A 44 -11.69 15.47 6.11
N VAL A 45 -10.98 15.53 4.99
CA VAL A 45 -11.38 16.24 3.76
C VAL A 45 -12.00 15.23 2.81
N ARG A 46 -13.28 15.40 2.54
CA ARG A 46 -14.06 14.57 1.62
C ARG A 46 -14.02 15.21 0.22
N VAL A 47 -13.54 14.47 -0.78
CA VAL A 47 -13.45 14.94 -2.17
C VAL A 47 -14.28 14.04 -3.07
N ARG A 48 -15.01 14.62 -4.03
CA ARG A 48 -15.71 13.86 -5.09
C ARG A 48 -15.13 14.23 -6.44
N THR A 49 -14.88 13.23 -7.29
CA THR A 49 -14.42 13.40 -8.66
C THR A 49 -14.99 12.31 -9.57
N ASN A 50 -15.07 12.58 -10.88
CA ASN A 50 -15.37 11.60 -11.93
C ASN A 50 -14.11 11.18 -12.70
N LEU A 51 -12.91 11.60 -12.27
CA LEU A 51 -11.67 11.45 -13.03
C LEU A 51 -11.40 10.02 -13.48
N ARG A 52 -11.55 9.03 -12.59
CA ARG A 52 -11.30 7.64 -12.94
C ARG A 52 -12.28 7.13 -14.00
N ALA A 53 -13.57 7.49 -13.88
CA ALA A 53 -14.57 7.15 -14.89
C ALA A 53 -14.26 7.74 -16.26
N MET A 54 -13.61 8.92 -16.30
CA MET A 54 -13.15 9.55 -17.54
C MET A 54 -11.87 8.91 -18.09
N LEU A 55 -10.95 8.47 -17.23
CA LEU A 55 -9.63 7.97 -17.65
C LEU A 55 -9.59 6.47 -17.94
N ASP A 56 -10.32 5.65 -17.17
CA ASP A 56 -10.31 4.19 -17.29
C ASP A 56 -10.63 3.68 -18.72
N PRO A 57 -11.52 4.33 -19.52
CA PRO A 57 -11.73 3.95 -20.92
C PRO A 57 -10.49 4.10 -21.82
N ALA A 58 -9.57 5.00 -21.49
CA ALA A 58 -8.39 5.31 -22.31
C ALA A 58 -7.09 4.75 -21.73
N HIS A 59 -6.95 4.73 -20.41
CA HIS A 59 -5.72 4.36 -19.72
C HIS A 59 -6.04 3.58 -18.43
N PRO A 60 -5.34 2.46 -18.15
CA PRO A 60 -5.56 1.74 -16.91
C PRO A 60 -5.19 2.62 -15.69
N TRP A 61 -6.02 2.62 -14.65
CA TRP A 61 -5.81 3.41 -13.43
C TRP A 61 -4.41 3.28 -12.82
N LEU A 62 -3.79 2.11 -12.95
CA LEU A 62 -2.42 1.87 -12.48
C LEU A 62 -1.40 2.85 -13.06
N TYR A 63 -1.62 3.39 -14.26
CA TYR A 63 -0.74 4.36 -14.92
C TYR A 63 -1.07 5.81 -14.58
N THR A 64 -2.31 6.11 -14.20
CA THR A 64 -2.82 7.49 -14.11
C THR A 64 -3.08 7.96 -12.69
N HIS A 65 -3.17 7.06 -11.71
CA HIS A 65 -3.58 7.42 -10.35
C HIS A 65 -2.67 8.44 -9.64
N GLY A 66 -1.37 8.52 -9.96
CA GLY A 66 -0.50 9.57 -9.41
C GLY A 66 -0.91 10.97 -9.87
N MET A 67 -1.20 11.14 -11.17
CA MET A 67 -1.78 12.39 -11.68
C MET A 67 -3.21 12.61 -11.18
N GLY A 68 -3.94 11.53 -10.92
CA GLY A 68 -5.23 11.62 -10.23
C GLY A 68 -5.11 12.21 -8.83
N LEU A 69 -4.17 11.74 -8.02
CA LEU A 69 -3.86 12.33 -6.71
C LEU A 69 -3.40 13.78 -6.83
N ALA A 70 -2.57 14.09 -7.83
CA ALA A 70 -2.11 15.45 -8.07
C ALA A 70 -3.27 16.39 -8.43
N SER A 71 -4.22 15.95 -9.26
CA SER A 71 -5.40 16.76 -9.60
C SER A 71 -6.25 17.10 -8.37
N VAL A 72 -6.42 16.14 -7.44
CA VAL A 72 -7.08 16.37 -6.16
C VAL A 72 -6.29 17.35 -5.30
N ALA A 73 -4.96 17.23 -5.28
CA ALA A 73 -4.09 18.16 -4.56
C ALA A 73 -4.28 19.61 -5.05
N HIS A 74 -4.26 19.82 -6.37
CA HIS A 74 -4.45 21.15 -6.97
C HIS A 74 -5.85 21.72 -6.78
N ALA A 75 -6.87 20.87 -6.75
CA ALA A 75 -8.23 21.31 -6.40
C ALA A 75 -8.33 21.83 -4.95
N LEU A 76 -7.40 21.43 -4.08
CA LEU A 76 -7.32 21.82 -2.67
C LEU A 76 -6.27 22.91 -2.39
N ASP A 77 -5.50 23.36 -3.40
CA ASP A 77 -4.32 24.23 -3.27
C ASP A 77 -4.57 25.49 -2.40
N ARG A 78 -5.76 26.10 -2.49
CA ARG A 78 -6.10 27.29 -1.67
C ARG A 78 -6.20 27.06 -0.16
N GLY A 79 -6.20 25.80 0.29
CA GLY A 79 -6.24 25.44 1.72
C GLY A 79 -5.00 24.70 2.22
N PHE A 80 -4.11 24.25 1.33
CA PHE A 80 -3.03 23.32 1.68
C PHE A 80 -1.75 23.66 0.92
N ARG A 81 -0.65 23.80 1.66
CA ARG A 81 0.69 24.03 1.07
C ARG A 81 1.41 22.74 0.67
N THR A 82 1.09 21.62 1.33
CA THR A 82 1.76 20.34 1.12
C THR A 82 0.75 19.20 1.17
N LEU A 83 0.74 18.35 0.15
CA LEU A 83 -0.01 17.09 0.14
C LEU A 83 0.97 15.91 0.12
N MET A 84 0.81 15.00 1.09
CA MET A 84 1.65 13.82 1.21
C MET A 84 1.01 12.62 0.49
N ILE A 85 1.75 12.02 -0.44
CA ILE A 85 1.36 10.79 -1.13
C ILE A 85 2.11 9.62 -0.47
N PRO A 86 1.41 8.68 0.19
CA PRO A 86 2.06 7.53 0.81
C PRO A 86 2.59 6.57 -0.26
N SER A 87 3.87 6.24 -0.20
CA SER A 87 4.50 5.46 -1.25
C SER A 87 3.98 4.02 -1.30
N THR A 88 3.78 3.53 -2.52
CA THR A 88 3.43 2.11 -2.75
C THR A 88 4.64 1.20 -2.53
N ASN A 89 5.81 1.65 -2.96
CA ASN A 89 7.08 0.92 -2.92
C ASN A 89 8.16 1.74 -2.21
N ARG A 90 9.16 1.05 -1.66
CA ARG A 90 10.41 1.69 -1.23
C ARG A 90 11.25 2.11 -2.44
N PHE A 91 12.18 3.06 -2.30
CA PHE A 91 12.99 3.63 -3.39
C PHE A 91 13.61 2.56 -4.29
N SER A 92 14.28 1.65 -3.59
CA SER A 92 14.71 0.32 -3.96
C SER A 92 13.84 -0.44 -5.01
N LEU A 93 12.52 -0.39 -4.88
CA LEU A 93 11.58 -1.17 -5.72
C LEU A 93 10.76 -0.26 -6.65
N TYR A 94 11.43 0.68 -7.31
CA TYR A 94 10.81 1.46 -8.38
C TYR A 94 10.36 0.51 -9.50
N MET A 95 9.04 0.39 -9.69
CA MET A 95 8.43 -0.48 -10.69
C MET A 95 7.53 0.34 -11.61
N PRO A 96 8.01 0.76 -12.79
CA PRO A 96 7.11 1.08 -13.87
C PRO A 96 6.37 -0.20 -14.29
N PRO A 97 5.07 -0.13 -14.62
CA PRO A 97 4.28 1.09 -14.72
C PRO A 97 3.47 1.37 -13.45
N ASN A 98 3.96 2.28 -12.61
CA ASN A 98 3.22 2.78 -11.47
C ASN A 98 3.07 4.30 -11.61
N GLY A 99 1.84 4.77 -11.81
CA GLY A 99 1.52 6.17 -12.05
C GLY A 99 1.86 7.11 -10.91
N SER A 100 2.00 6.59 -9.68
CA SER A 100 2.51 7.32 -8.52
C SER A 100 3.88 6.81 -8.11
N ASN A 101 4.87 7.70 -8.05
CA ASN A 101 6.25 7.34 -7.69
C ASN A 101 7.06 8.57 -7.23
N PRO A 102 8.20 8.37 -6.55
CA PRO A 102 8.98 9.47 -5.98
C PRO A 102 9.69 10.36 -7.02
N ILE A 103 9.68 10.00 -8.31
CA ILE A 103 10.28 10.79 -9.38
C ILE A 103 9.25 11.76 -9.97
N THR A 104 8.06 11.24 -10.34
CA THR A 104 7.06 12.02 -11.06
C THR A 104 6.09 12.78 -10.17
N ASP A 105 5.78 12.26 -8.97
CA ASP A 105 4.80 12.91 -8.09
C ASP A 105 5.27 14.32 -7.68
N PRO A 106 6.55 14.55 -7.29
CA PRO A 106 7.01 15.89 -6.95
C PRO A 106 6.99 16.87 -8.14
N TRP A 107 7.12 16.38 -9.38
CA TRP A 107 7.10 17.24 -10.57
C TRP A 107 5.73 17.84 -10.85
N ALA A 108 4.67 17.29 -10.27
CA ALA A 108 3.34 17.87 -10.36
C ALA A 108 3.09 18.95 -9.29
N SER A 109 4.11 19.39 -8.55
CA SER A 109 4.03 20.55 -7.64
C SER A 109 3.85 21.88 -8.41
N SER A 110 3.37 22.91 -7.73
CA SER A 110 3.31 24.30 -8.19
C SER A 110 4.06 25.23 -7.24
N GLU A 111 4.03 26.54 -7.51
CA GLU A 111 4.57 27.56 -6.60
C GLU A 111 3.86 27.55 -5.23
N SER A 112 2.55 27.29 -5.21
CA SER A 112 1.70 27.31 -4.01
C SER A 112 1.55 25.95 -3.32
N LEU A 113 1.77 24.84 -4.05
CA LEU A 113 1.51 23.48 -3.57
C LEU A 113 2.68 22.53 -3.82
N GLU A 114 3.13 21.88 -2.76
CA GLU A 114 4.14 20.83 -2.78
C GLU A 114 3.49 19.44 -2.72
N LEU A 115 3.81 18.57 -3.69
CA LEU A 115 3.45 17.15 -3.65
C LEU A 115 4.64 16.34 -3.14
N LEU A 116 4.52 15.84 -1.91
CA LEU A 116 5.56 15.07 -1.25
C LEU A 116 5.26 13.57 -1.33
N HIS A 117 6.05 12.81 -2.09
CA HIS A 117 5.98 11.36 -2.10
C HIS A 117 6.74 10.78 -0.89
N HIS A 118 6.01 10.29 0.10
CA HIS A 118 6.55 9.99 1.44
C HIS A 118 6.57 8.49 1.76
N GLY A 119 7.58 8.04 2.51
CA GLY A 119 7.66 6.68 3.06
C GLY A 119 8.39 5.68 2.17
N CYS A 120 9.20 6.14 1.23
CA CYS A 120 10.00 5.29 0.33
C CYS A 120 11.23 4.64 1.01
N GLU A 121 11.56 5.02 2.23
CA GLU A 121 12.57 4.39 3.07
C GLU A 121 12.08 3.07 3.69
N ALA A 122 10.75 2.87 3.79
CA ALA A 122 10.16 1.72 4.46
C ALA A 122 9.59 0.68 3.46
N SER A 123 9.93 -0.59 3.69
CA SER A 123 9.31 -1.72 3.00
C SER A 123 7.84 -1.89 3.38
N ARG A 124 7.11 -2.69 2.61
CA ARG A 124 5.73 -3.08 2.96
C ARG A 124 5.65 -3.77 4.33
N ILE A 125 6.62 -4.63 4.64
CA ILE A 125 6.69 -5.32 5.93
C ILE A 125 6.89 -4.31 7.06
N ASN A 126 7.80 -3.35 6.88
CA ASN A 126 8.04 -2.29 7.88
C ASN A 126 6.82 -1.41 8.09
N LYS A 127 6.11 -1.04 7.01
CA LYS A 127 4.86 -0.27 7.08
C LYS A 127 3.77 -1.03 7.83
N VAL A 128 3.55 -2.30 7.51
CA VAL A 128 2.52 -3.12 8.20
C VAL A 128 2.90 -3.38 9.65
N ARG A 129 4.19 -3.56 9.97
CA ARG A 129 4.66 -3.66 11.35
C ARG A 129 4.39 -2.39 12.16
N ALA A 130 4.59 -1.21 11.57
CA ALA A 130 4.23 0.06 12.20
C ALA A 130 2.71 0.19 12.41
N ILE A 131 1.91 -0.22 11.43
CA ILE A 131 0.43 -0.27 11.52
C ILE A 131 -0.03 -1.23 12.62
N ALA A 132 0.57 -2.42 12.74
CA ALA A 132 0.25 -3.40 13.78
C ALA A 132 0.45 -2.85 15.20
N ALA A 133 1.44 -1.97 15.36
CA ALA A 133 1.75 -1.29 16.61
C ALA A 133 0.88 -0.04 16.87
N TRP A 134 -0.05 0.33 15.97
CA TRP A 134 -0.88 1.53 16.09
C TRP A 134 -2.36 1.16 16.37
N PRO A 135 -2.82 1.16 17.64
CA PRO A 135 -4.16 0.69 18.00
C PRO A 135 -5.33 1.36 17.26
N PRO A 136 -5.34 2.69 16.99
CA PRO A 136 -6.43 3.37 16.30
C PRO A 136 -6.80 2.81 14.92
N VAL A 137 -5.89 2.11 14.25
CA VAL A 137 -6.14 1.58 12.90
C VAL A 137 -6.78 0.19 12.89
N ARG A 138 -6.72 -0.54 14.01
CA ARG A 138 -7.03 -1.97 14.10
C ARG A 138 -8.44 -2.30 13.59
N GLU A 139 -9.44 -1.58 14.08
CA GLU A 139 -10.84 -1.78 13.75
C GLU A 139 -11.24 -1.22 12.38
N HIS A 140 -10.38 -0.41 11.77
CA HIS A 140 -10.75 0.43 10.62
C HIS A 140 -9.84 0.26 9.40
N LEU A 141 -8.81 -0.59 9.49
CA LEU A 141 -7.84 -0.80 8.41
C LEU A 141 -8.54 -1.37 7.18
N ARG A 142 -8.64 -0.55 6.13
CA ARG A 142 -9.08 -0.97 4.80
C ARG A 142 -7.92 -0.91 3.81
N VAL A 143 -7.54 -2.05 3.28
CA VAL A 143 -6.54 -2.16 2.19
C VAL A 143 -7.15 -2.66 0.88
N CYS A 144 -8.39 -3.15 0.96
CA CYS A 144 -9.11 -3.68 -0.19
C CYS A 144 -9.56 -2.56 -1.14
N TRP A 145 -9.45 -2.84 -2.43
CA TRP A 145 -9.91 -1.97 -3.52
C TRP A 145 -11.14 -2.53 -4.24
N GLN A 146 -11.54 -3.76 -3.88
CA GLN A 146 -12.67 -4.45 -4.47
C GLN A 146 -13.99 -4.02 -3.82
N GLU A 147 -15.10 -4.42 -4.41
CA GLU A 147 -16.39 -4.44 -3.73
C GLU A 147 -16.41 -5.55 -2.69
N THR A 148 -16.89 -5.24 -1.49
CA THR A 148 -16.75 -6.10 -0.31
C THR A 148 -18.07 -6.38 0.41
N HIS A 149 -19.22 -6.08 -0.20
CA HIS A 149 -20.58 -6.43 0.27
C HIS A 149 -20.76 -6.45 1.81
N GLY A 150 -20.40 -5.34 2.48
CA GLY A 150 -20.62 -5.17 3.92
C GLY A 150 -19.42 -5.46 4.83
N VAL A 151 -18.34 -6.08 4.33
CA VAL A 151 -17.05 -6.15 5.04
C VAL A 151 -16.06 -5.08 4.54
N LEU A 152 -15.04 -4.76 5.33
CA LEU A 152 -14.02 -3.77 4.93
C LEU A 152 -12.99 -4.34 3.95
N ASN A 153 -12.64 -5.62 4.10
CA ASN A 153 -11.63 -6.28 3.29
C ASN A 153 -12.14 -7.64 2.82
N CYS A 154 -11.88 -8.01 1.56
CA CYS A 154 -12.39 -9.29 1.03
C CYS A 154 -11.60 -10.52 1.51
N GLY A 155 -10.42 -10.34 2.11
CA GLY A 155 -9.57 -11.45 2.56
C GLY A 155 -8.88 -12.25 1.45
N ALA A 156 -9.31 -12.14 0.19
CA ALA A 156 -8.83 -12.99 -0.91
C ALA A 156 -8.03 -12.27 -2.00
N CYS A 157 -8.09 -10.93 -2.09
CA CYS A 157 -7.34 -10.20 -3.12
C CYS A 157 -5.84 -10.08 -2.77
N PRO A 158 -4.95 -9.83 -3.74
CA PRO A 158 -3.51 -9.72 -3.48
C PRO A 158 -3.12 -8.69 -2.41
N LYS A 159 -3.84 -7.55 -2.32
CA LYS A 159 -3.60 -6.55 -1.27
C LYS A 159 -3.99 -7.08 0.12
N CYS A 160 -5.14 -7.75 0.22
CA CYS A 160 -5.61 -8.35 1.47
C CYS A 160 -4.69 -9.49 1.91
N LEU A 161 -4.38 -10.44 1.03
CA LEU A 161 -3.55 -11.60 1.36
C LEU A 161 -2.12 -11.19 1.77
N LYS A 162 -1.49 -10.23 1.08
CA LYS A 162 -0.16 -9.71 1.49
C LYS A 162 -0.18 -9.07 2.87
N THR A 163 -1.23 -8.30 3.17
CA THR A 163 -1.35 -7.62 4.46
C THR A 163 -1.64 -8.61 5.60
N GLN A 164 -2.61 -9.51 5.40
CA GLN A 164 -2.92 -10.59 6.35
C GLN A 164 -1.72 -11.48 6.60
N LEU A 165 -0.95 -11.84 5.56
CA LEU A 165 0.24 -12.65 5.72
C LEU A 165 1.28 -12.00 6.64
N ILE A 166 1.52 -10.70 6.49
CA ILE A 166 2.46 -9.98 7.37
C ILE A 166 1.89 -9.88 8.79
N LEU A 167 0.61 -9.52 8.95
CA LEU A 167 -0.05 -9.43 10.26
C LEU A 167 -0.05 -10.78 10.99
N TRP A 168 -0.30 -11.87 10.26
CA TRP A 168 -0.24 -13.24 10.77
C TRP A 168 1.17 -13.62 11.22
N THR A 169 2.18 -13.27 10.41
CA THR A 169 3.60 -13.49 10.74
C THR A 169 3.99 -12.74 12.02
N LEU A 170 3.45 -11.54 12.22
CA LEU A 170 3.67 -10.72 13.42
C LEU A 170 2.83 -11.17 14.64
N GLY A 171 1.91 -12.12 14.49
CA GLY A 171 0.97 -12.51 15.54
C GLY A 171 -0.06 -11.43 15.89
N ALA A 172 -0.32 -10.51 14.97
CA ALA A 172 -1.20 -9.37 15.19
C ALA A 172 -2.54 -9.50 14.46
N LEU A 173 -2.72 -10.47 13.56
CA LEU A 173 -3.90 -10.57 12.68
C LEU A 173 -5.22 -10.61 13.46
N ASP A 174 -5.28 -11.30 14.59
CA ASP A 174 -6.49 -11.41 15.41
C ASP A 174 -6.96 -10.07 16.00
N HIS A 175 -6.07 -9.06 16.04
CA HIS A 175 -6.41 -7.71 16.44
C HIS A 175 -7.01 -6.86 15.30
N PHE A 176 -7.19 -7.41 14.09
CA PHE A 176 -7.71 -6.69 12.93
C PHE A 176 -9.06 -7.27 12.45
N PRO A 177 -10.17 -6.96 13.15
CA PRO A 177 -11.49 -7.50 12.83
C PRO A 177 -12.06 -6.99 11.49
N ALA A 178 -11.38 -6.02 10.86
CA ALA A 178 -11.69 -5.55 9.51
C ALA A 178 -11.38 -6.59 8.41
N PHE A 179 -10.58 -7.62 8.71
CA PHE A 179 -10.38 -8.78 7.84
C PHE A 179 -11.37 -9.89 8.20
N PRO A 180 -11.88 -10.64 7.21
CA PRO A 180 -12.70 -11.81 7.49
C PRO A 180 -11.85 -12.88 8.21
N PRO A 181 -12.47 -13.70 9.07
CA PRO A 181 -11.77 -14.80 9.73
C PRO A 181 -11.32 -15.86 8.70
N GLY A 182 -10.40 -16.73 9.13
CA GLY A 182 -10.02 -17.91 8.33
C GLY A 182 -8.86 -17.70 7.36
N PHE A 183 -7.97 -16.74 7.63
CA PHE A 183 -6.70 -16.68 6.92
C PHE A 183 -5.93 -18.00 7.02
N SER A 184 -5.43 -18.50 5.89
CA SER A 184 -4.58 -19.68 5.81
C SER A 184 -3.41 -19.45 4.86
N LEU A 185 -2.25 -20.02 5.20
CA LEU A 185 -1.08 -20.03 4.32
C LEU A 185 -1.35 -20.71 2.97
N ASP A 186 -2.38 -21.56 2.86
CA ASP A 186 -2.73 -22.21 1.60
C ASP A 186 -3.37 -21.27 0.58
N GLN A 187 -3.85 -20.11 1.02
CA GLN A 187 -4.30 -19.04 0.13
C GLN A 187 -3.11 -18.30 -0.53
N ILE A 188 -1.89 -18.53 -0.05
CA ILE A 188 -0.69 -17.86 -0.54
C ILE A 188 -0.10 -18.65 -1.70
N THR A 189 -0.02 -18.01 -2.86
CA THR A 189 0.60 -18.60 -4.06
C THR A 189 2.01 -18.07 -4.28
N PRO A 190 2.91 -18.83 -4.95
CA PRO A 190 4.22 -18.32 -5.34
C PRO A 190 4.15 -17.03 -6.17
N ALA A 191 3.09 -16.85 -6.98
CA ALA A 191 2.87 -15.63 -7.74
C ALA A 191 2.61 -14.40 -6.84
N LEU A 192 1.91 -14.59 -5.71
CA LEU A 192 1.61 -13.51 -4.77
C LEU A 192 2.89 -12.98 -4.12
N ILE A 193 3.80 -13.88 -3.76
CA ILE A 193 5.04 -13.56 -3.06
C ILE A 193 6.26 -13.52 -3.99
N ARG A 194 6.05 -13.60 -5.31
CA ARG A 194 7.12 -13.74 -6.29
C ARG A 194 8.20 -12.68 -6.06
N PRO A 195 9.48 -13.08 -5.94
CA PRO A 195 10.59 -12.13 -5.90
C PRO A 195 10.54 -11.25 -7.14
N LEU A 196 10.80 -9.95 -6.96
CA LEU A 196 11.05 -9.08 -8.11
C LEU A 196 12.28 -9.61 -8.85
N ASN A 197 12.19 -9.67 -10.18
CA ASN A 197 13.26 -10.24 -11.00
C ASN A 197 14.58 -9.47 -10.77
N PRO A 198 15.59 -10.06 -10.11
CA PRO A 198 16.83 -9.35 -9.77
C PRO A 198 17.67 -9.00 -11.01
N GLY A 199 17.38 -9.58 -12.18
CA GLY A 199 18.05 -9.25 -13.44
C GLY A 199 17.57 -7.97 -14.11
N ALA A 200 16.54 -7.30 -13.56
CA ALA A 200 16.00 -6.07 -14.10
C ALA A 200 16.35 -4.80 -13.28
N TYR A 201 16.91 -4.95 -12.07
CA TYR A 201 17.16 -3.86 -11.11
C TYR A 201 18.32 -4.23 -10.15
N PRO A 202 19.04 -3.26 -9.54
CA PRO A 202 20.15 -3.55 -8.63
C PRO A 202 19.74 -4.41 -7.43
N HIS A 203 20.70 -5.21 -6.92
CA HIS A 203 20.50 -6.21 -5.87
C HIS A 203 19.90 -5.64 -4.58
N GLU A 204 18.64 -5.94 -4.32
CA GLU A 204 18.00 -5.63 -3.04
C GLU A 204 17.05 -6.74 -2.61
N GLN A 205 16.92 -6.93 -1.29
CA GLN A 205 16.08 -7.95 -0.68
C GLN A 205 14.64 -7.83 -1.15
N THR A 206 14.16 -8.81 -1.90
CA THR A 206 12.79 -8.88 -2.39
C THR A 206 11.80 -9.08 -1.24
N PHE A 207 10.51 -8.85 -1.51
CA PHE A 207 9.43 -9.12 -0.54
C PHE A 207 9.49 -10.56 0.01
N ALA A 208 9.82 -11.54 -0.84
CA ALA A 208 9.95 -12.94 -0.43
C ALA A 208 11.09 -13.16 0.57
N GLU A 209 12.26 -12.57 0.31
CA GLU A 209 13.45 -12.70 1.16
C GLU A 209 13.24 -12.00 2.50
N GLU A 210 12.66 -10.80 2.49
CA GLU A 210 12.33 -10.06 3.71
C GLU A 210 11.26 -10.80 4.55
N TRP A 211 10.26 -11.40 3.90
CA TRP A 211 9.24 -12.21 4.59
C TRP A 211 9.82 -13.51 5.16
N GLN A 212 10.67 -14.22 4.41
CA GLN A 212 11.30 -15.46 4.87
C GLN A 212 12.21 -15.22 6.10
N ALA A 213 12.98 -14.13 6.10
CA ALA A 213 13.79 -13.73 7.25
C ALA A 213 12.92 -13.46 8.49
N LEU A 214 11.77 -12.82 8.30
CA LEU A 214 10.82 -12.54 9.39
C LEU A 214 10.19 -13.82 9.94
N VAL A 215 9.73 -14.74 9.08
CA VAL A 215 9.14 -16.03 9.50
C VAL A 215 10.15 -16.88 10.25
N THR A 216 11.41 -16.94 9.78
CA THR A 216 12.48 -17.68 10.46
C THR A 216 12.64 -17.24 11.92
N THR A 217 12.42 -15.96 12.19
CA THR A 217 12.59 -15.37 13.52
C THR A 217 11.33 -15.50 14.39
N LEU A 218 10.15 -15.28 13.82
CA LEU A 218 8.90 -15.11 14.58
C LEU A 218 7.94 -16.29 14.55
N ARG A 219 8.07 -17.18 13.56
CA ARG A 219 7.18 -18.33 13.29
C ARG A 219 7.98 -19.50 12.68
N PRO A 220 9.02 -20.01 13.37
CA PRO A 220 9.89 -21.06 12.81
C PRO A 220 9.13 -22.34 12.43
N GLU A 221 8.01 -22.63 13.09
CA GLU A 221 7.11 -23.75 12.79
C GLU A 221 6.51 -23.69 11.37
N ALA A 222 6.39 -22.48 10.79
CA ALA A 222 5.83 -22.29 9.46
C ALA A 222 6.85 -22.50 8.32
N MET A 223 8.14 -22.68 8.65
CA MET A 223 9.23 -22.68 7.67
C MET A 223 9.14 -23.78 6.61
N ALA A 224 8.58 -24.95 6.96
CA ALA A 224 8.36 -26.02 5.99
C ALA A 224 7.48 -25.58 4.82
N ARG A 225 6.40 -24.83 5.13
CA ARG A 225 5.49 -24.28 4.12
C ARG A 225 6.12 -23.12 3.37
N VAL A 226 6.80 -22.21 4.06
CA VAL A 226 7.50 -21.07 3.44
C VAL A 226 8.51 -21.54 2.38
N ASN A 227 9.27 -22.59 2.67
CA ASN A 227 10.26 -23.15 1.74
C ASN A 227 9.65 -23.74 0.46
N GLN A 228 8.36 -24.11 0.47
CA GLN A 228 7.63 -24.52 -0.72
C GLN A 228 7.12 -23.32 -1.54
N LEU A 229 6.87 -22.19 -0.88
CA LEU A 229 6.30 -20.99 -1.48
C LEU A 229 7.37 -20.08 -2.09
N VAL A 230 8.51 -19.91 -1.41
CA VAL A 230 9.63 -19.10 -1.88
C VAL A 230 10.50 -19.94 -2.81
N PRO A 231 10.63 -19.60 -4.10
CA PRO A 231 11.50 -20.33 -5.01
C PRO A 231 12.94 -20.26 -4.48
N ARG A 232 13.63 -21.40 -4.40
CA ARG A 232 15.09 -21.41 -4.15
C ARG A 232 15.72 -20.52 -5.21
N THR A 233 16.36 -19.42 -4.80
CA THR A 233 17.12 -18.51 -5.68
C THR A 233 18.42 -19.18 -6.14
N GLY A 234 18.30 -20.36 -6.76
CA GLY A 234 19.41 -21.05 -7.41
C GLY A 234 19.66 -20.46 -8.80
N ARG A 235 20.26 -19.26 -8.88
CA ARG A 235 20.98 -18.75 -10.07
C ARG A 235 21.65 -17.38 -9.87
N LEU A 236 22.32 -17.15 -8.73
CA LEU A 236 23.28 -16.03 -8.63
C LEU A 236 24.69 -16.37 -9.16
N SER A 237 24.95 -17.61 -9.58
CA SER A 237 26.32 -18.06 -9.91
C SER A 237 26.74 -17.95 -11.39
N ARG A 238 25.93 -17.42 -12.30
CA ARG A 238 26.31 -17.30 -13.73
C ARG A 238 26.73 -15.91 -14.19
N TRP A 239 26.27 -14.82 -13.57
CA TRP A 239 26.54 -13.45 -14.05
C TRP A 239 27.83 -12.82 -13.49
N VAL A 240 28.28 -13.22 -12.29
CA VAL A 240 29.52 -12.70 -11.68
C VAL A 240 30.79 -13.14 -12.45
N LYS A 241 30.70 -14.16 -13.31
CA LYS A 241 31.82 -14.59 -14.17
C LYS A 241 32.00 -13.75 -15.44
N GLN A 242 31.04 -12.90 -15.80
CA GLN A 242 31.05 -12.20 -17.09
C GLN A 242 31.64 -10.78 -17.04
N PHE A 243 31.94 -10.25 -15.85
CA PHE A 243 32.61 -8.95 -15.64
C PHE A 243 34.04 -9.07 -15.07
N LYS A 244 34.70 -10.21 -15.26
CA LYS A 244 36.13 -10.40 -15.01
C LYS A 244 36.92 -10.60 -16.32
N ARG A 245 36.67 -9.74 -17.31
CA ARG A 245 37.59 -9.49 -18.42
C ARG A 245 37.59 -8.01 -18.72
#